data_AF-A0A915LRP9-F1
#
_entry.id   AF-A0A915LRP9-F1
#
_cell.length_a   1.000
_cell.length_b   1.000
_cell.length_c   1.000
_cell.angle_alpha   90.00
_cell.angle_beta   90.00
_cell.angle_gamma   90.00
#
_symmetry.space_group_name_H-M   'P 1'
#
loop_
_entity.id
_entity.type
_entity.pdbx_description
1 polymer ?
#
loop_
_entity_poly.entity_id
_entity_poly.type
_entity_poly.pdbx_seq_one_letter_code
_entity_poly.pdbx_strand_id
1 'polypeptide(L)' 'WVPEIAHHSPKTPFLLVGTQVDLREDGTTIERLAKNKQRPIQPELGEKLAKELKAIKYVECSALTQ' A
#
# COMPACT_ATOMS: atom_id res chain seq x y z
N TRP A 1 -5.30 -9.29 7.62
CA TRP A 1 -5.79 -9.18 6.24
C TRP A 1 -5.58 -10.44 5.42
N VAL A 2 -4.45 -10.69 4.76
CA VAL A 2 -4.35 -11.81 3.79
C VAL A 2 -4.64 -13.20 4.39
N PRO A 3 -4.09 -13.60 5.55
CA PRO A 3 -4.41 -14.90 6.15
C PRO A 3 -5.90 -15.05 6.50
N GLU A 4 -6.52 -13.96 6.93
CA GLU A 4 -7.94 -13.92 7.31
C GLU A 4 -8.85 -14.03 6.08
N ILE A 5 -8.53 -13.31 5.00
CA ILE A 5 -9.23 -13.43 3.71
C ILE A 5 -9.09 -14.85 3.17
N ALA A 6 -7.89 -15.44 3.23
CA ALA A 6 -7.64 -16.80 2.77
C ALA A 6 -8.42 -17.85 3.58
N HIS A 7 -8.65 -17.60 4.87
CA HIS A 7 -9.45 -18.47 5.73
C HIS A 7 -10.95 -18.41 5.38
N HIS A 8 -11.51 -17.21 5.24
CA HIS A 8 -12.96 -17.02 5.05
C HIS A 8 -13.42 -17.07 3.58
N SER A 9 -12.53 -16.76 2.64
CA SER A 9 -12.85 -16.68 1.21
C SER A 9 -11.72 -17.28 0.37
N PRO A 10 -11.42 -18.58 0.58
CA PRO A 10 -10.34 -19.25 -0.13
C PRO A 10 -10.56 -19.15 -1.65
N LYS A 11 -9.48 -18.87 -2.39
CA LYS A 11 -9.43 -18.67 -3.85
C LYS A 11 -10.02 -17.36 -4.37
N THR A 12 -10.55 -16.48 -3.52
CA THR A 12 -11.04 -15.18 -3.98
C THR A 12 -9.86 -14.29 -4.39
N PRO A 13 -9.84 -13.78 -5.63
CA PRO A 13 -8.80 -12.84 -6.05
C PRO A 13 -8.92 -11.52 -5.28
N PHE A 14 -7.78 -10.87 -5.05
CA PHE A 14 -7.75 -9.56 -4.40
C PHE A 14 -6.69 -8.64 -5.03
N LEU A 15 -6.89 -7.34 -4.82
CA LEU A 15 -5.93 -6.29 -5.17
C LEU A 15 -5.28 -5.77 -3.90
N LEU A 16 -3.99 -5.43 -3.99
CA LEU A 16 -3.35 -4.62 -2.96
C LEU A 16 -3.48 -3.15 -3.39
N VAL A 17 -4.02 -2.30 -2.51
CA VAL A 17 -4.25 -0.88 -2.81
C VAL A 17 -3.41 -0.02 -1.89
N GLY A 18 -2.52 0.79 -2.45
CA GLY A 18 -1.82 1.87 -1.75
C GLY A 18 -2.66 3.14 -1.79
N THR A 19 -3.14 3.60 -0.64
CA THR A 19 -3.96 4.82 -0.53
C THR A 19 -3.13 6.01 -0.05
N GLN A 20 -3.68 7.22 -0.20
CA GLN A 20 -3.08 8.47 0.29
C GLN A 20 -1.70 8.75 -0.33
N VAL A 21 -1.53 8.42 -1.62
CA VAL A 21 -0.24 8.58 -2.29
C VAL A 21 0.18 10.04 -2.49
N ASP A 22 -0.75 10.98 -2.37
CA ASP A 22 -0.47 12.41 -2.25
C ASP A 22 0.47 12.73 -1.07
N LEU A 23 0.40 11.96 0.03
CA LEU A 23 1.27 12.13 1.19
C LEU A 23 2.72 11.70 0.96
N ARG A 24 3.03 11.07 -0.19
CA ARG A 24 4.42 10.72 -0.55
C ARG A 24 5.27 11.97 -0.80
N GLU A 25 4.65 13.07 -1.21
CA GLU A 25 5.29 14.35 -1.51
C GLU A 25 4.97 15.43 -0.47
N ASP A 26 4.08 15.15 0.49
CA ASP A 26 3.75 16.07 1.58
C ASP A 26 4.92 16.21 2.58
N GLY A 27 5.57 17.38 2.57
CA GLY A 27 6.72 17.68 3.43
C GLY A 27 6.44 17.46 4.92
N THR A 28 5.25 17.82 5.39
CA THR A 28 4.86 17.65 6.81
C THR A 28 4.82 16.16 7.19
N THR A 29 4.23 15.33 6.34
CA THR A 29 4.18 13.87 6.54
C THR A 29 5.56 13.24 6.46
N ILE A 30 6.39 13.65 5.50
CA ILE A 30 7.77 13.16 5.37
C ILE A 30 8.58 13.46 6.63
N GLU A 31 8.54 14.70 7.14
CA GLU A 31 9.25 15.09 8.37
C GLU A 31 8.76 14.28 9.59
N ARG A 32 7.44 14.09 9.71
CA ARG A 32 6.85 13.29 10.80
C ARG A 32 7.30 11.83 10.74
N LEU A 33 7.34 11.23 9.55
CA LEU A 33 7.83 9.86 9.37
C LEU A 33 9.34 9.76 9.65
N ALA A 34 10.12 10.75 9.22
CA ALA A 34 11.56 10.79 9.45
C ALA A 34 11.92 10.83 10.94
N LYS A 35 11.13 11.52 11.79
CA LYS A 35 11.30 11.50 13.26
C LYS A 35 11.22 10.08 13.84
N ASN A 36 10.48 9.19 13.18
CA ASN A 36 10.34 7.78 13.56
C ASN A 36 11.25 6.85 12.74
N LYS A 37 12.23 7.40 11.99
CA LYS A 37 13.10 6.66 11.06
C LYS A 37 12.33 5.90 9.97
N GLN A 38 11.17 6.42 9.59
CA GLN A 38 10.32 5.86 8.54
C GLN A 38 10.32 6.76 7.32
N ARG A 39 9.82 6.23 6.20
CA ARG A 39 9.61 6.96 4.95
C ARG A 39 8.30 6.49 4.30
N PRO A 40 7.66 7.33 3.46
CA PRO A 40 6.53 6.87 2.66
C PRO A 40 6.87 5.63 1.83
N ILE A 41 5.89 4.76 1.67
CA ILE A 41 6.03 3.57 0.84
C ILE A 41 6.18 3.99 -0.62
N GLN A 42 7.23 3.50 -1.26
CA GLN A 42 7.48 3.70 -2.68
C GLN A 42 6.70 2.66 -3.52
N PRO A 43 6.30 2.99 -4.75
CA PRO A 43 5.52 2.09 -5.60
C PRO A 43 6.13 0.69 -5.73
N GLU A 44 7.46 0.62 -5.87
CA GLU A 44 8.19 -0.64 -6.07
C GLU A 44 8.04 -1.58 -4.88
N LEU A 45 7.92 -1.04 -3.66
CA LEU A 45 7.73 -1.83 -2.46
C LEU A 45 6.30 -2.39 -2.40
N GLY A 46 5.30 -1.61 -2.82
CA GLY A 46 3.91 -2.07 -2.96
C GLY A 46 3.78 -3.17 -4.00
N GLU A 47 4.40 -3.00 -5.17
CA GLU A 47 4.46 -4.02 -6.23
C GLU A 47 5.14 -5.30 -5.76
N LYS A 48 6.27 -5.18 -5.04
CA LYS A 48 6.97 -6.34 -4.46
C LYS A 48 6.07 -7.08 -3.47
N LEU A 49 5.41 -6.36 -2.57
CA LEU A 49 4.52 -6.96 -1.58
C LEU A 49 3.30 -7.63 -2.25
N ALA A 50 2.72 -7.01 -3.29
CA ALA A 50 1.61 -7.62 -4.03
C ALA A 50 2.01 -8.98 -4.64
N LYS A 51 3.23 -9.08 -5.20
CA LYS A 51 3.78 -10.34 -5.72
C LYS A 51 3.96 -11.38 -4.62
N GLU A 52 4.53 -10.99 -3.48
CA GLU A 52 4.72 -11.88 -2.33
C GLU A 52 3.39 -12.42 -1.78
N LEU A 53 2.36 -11.57 -1.74
CA LEU A 53 1.03 -11.91 -1.27
C LEU A 53 0.17 -12.64 -2.32
N LYS A 54 0.64 -12.76 -3.57
CA LYS A 54 -0.12 -13.29 -4.71
C LYS A 54 -1.42 -12.52 -4.99
N ALA A 55 -1.39 -11.21 -4.78
CA ALA A 55 -2.46 -10.32 -5.25
C ALA A 55 -2.50 -10.30 -6.79
N ILE A 56 -3.65 -10.00 -7.38
CA ILE A 56 -3.77 -9.83 -8.84
C ILE A 56 -2.90 -8.68 -9.33
N LYS A 57 -2.91 -7.56 -8.59
CA LYS A 57 -2.17 -6.35 -8.92
C LYS A 57 -2.00 -5.47 -7.69
N TYR A 58 -0.99 -4.62 -7.73
CA TYR A 58 -0.90 -3.43 -6.91
C TYR A 58 -1.50 -2.24 -7.67
N VAL A 59 -2.27 -1.40 -6.97
CA VAL A 59 -2.77 -0.13 -7.52
C VAL A 59 -2.63 0.97 -6.47
N GLU A 60 -2.42 2.20 -6.92
CA GLU A 60 -2.26 3.37 -6.06
C GLU A 60 -3.34 4.41 -6.35
N CYS A 61 -3.86 5.05 -5.29
CA CYS A 61 -4.80 6.15 -5.43
C CYS A 61 -4.66 7.19 -4.31
N SER A 62 -5.10 8.41 -4.62
CA SER A 62 -5.41 9.45 -3.66
C SER A 62 -6.89 9.81 -3.81
N ALA A 63 -7.62 9.86 -2.70
CA ALA A 63 -8.98 10.38 -2.71
C ALA A 63 -9.04 11.91 -2.71
N LEU A 64 -7.89 12.60 -2.52
CA LEU A 64 -7.80 14.05 -2.40
C LEU A 64 -7.46 14.73 -3.72
N THR A 65 -6.63 14.10 -4.55
CA THR A 65 -6.09 14.70 -5.78
C THR A 65 -6.56 14.02 -7.07
N GLN A 66 -7.63 13.21 -7.00
CA GLN A 66 -8.25 12.55 -8.16
C GLN A 66 -9.32 13.39 -8.85
#